data_AF-A0A936WRA1-F1
#
_entry.id   AF-A0A936WRA1-F1
#
_cell.length_a   1.000
_cell.length_b   1.000
_cell.length_c   1.000
_cell.angle_alpha   90.00
_cell.angle_beta   90.00
_cell.angle_gamma   90.00
#
_symmetry.space_group_name_H-M   'P 1'
#
loop_
_entity.id
_entity.type
_entity.pdbx_description
1 polymer ?
#
loop_
_entity_poly.entity_id
_entity_poly.type
_entity_poly.pdbx_seq_one_letter_code
_entity_poly.pdbx_strand_id
1 'polypeptide(L)'
;MSSKKTFENIKDLIKANYPLIYTVTSEYNRTMLYIRDMAFKNGYTFYVWDCVNNLNKHERNAKEIDYQEIPDCGDYVAALNHIAKSIEDKDTQDEKEIFI
;
A
#
# COMPACT_ATOMS: atom_id res chain seq x y z
N MET A 1 -11.11 19.29 -7.21
CA MET A 1 -10.64 18.20 -8.10
C MET A 1 -11.70 17.11 -8.06
N SER A 2 -12.23 16.64 -9.20
CA SER A 2 -13.25 15.57 -9.18
C SER A 2 -12.62 14.27 -8.66
N SER A 3 -13.26 13.59 -7.71
CA SER A 3 -12.77 12.33 -7.11
C SER A 3 -12.36 11.29 -8.15
N LYS A 4 -13.09 11.22 -9.27
CA LYS A 4 -12.78 10.33 -10.40
C LYS A 4 -11.38 10.56 -10.98
N LYS A 5 -10.94 11.81 -11.09
CA LYS A 5 -9.62 12.13 -11.65
C LYS A 5 -8.50 11.74 -10.68
N THR A 6 -8.72 11.86 -9.38
CA THR A 6 -7.76 11.42 -8.35
C THR A 6 -7.54 9.91 -8.39
N PHE A 7 -8.61 9.13 -8.55
CA PHE A 7 -8.50 7.67 -8.60
C PHE A 7 -7.86 7.15 -9.89
N GLU A 8 -8.10 7.79 -11.04
CA GLU A 8 -7.36 7.44 -12.27
C GLU A 8 -5.86 7.79 -12.13
N ASN A 9 -5.52 8.92 -11.48
CA ASN A 9 -4.12 9.23 -11.20
C ASN A 9 -3.46 8.17 -10.28
N ILE A 10 -4.15 7.72 -9.22
CA ILE A 10 -3.64 6.66 -8.35
C ILE A 10 -3.43 5.37 -9.14
N LYS A 11 -4.39 5.00 -9.99
CA LYS A 11 -4.26 3.83 -10.88
C LYS A 11 -3.04 3.89 -11.78
N ASP A 12 -2.77 5.06 -12.35
CA ASP A 12 -1.62 5.25 -13.22
C ASP A 12 -0.30 5.16 -12.41
N LEU A 13 -0.28 5.65 -11.17
CA LEU A 13 0.85 5.48 -10.25
C LEU A 13 1.09 4.00 -9.89
N ILE A 14 0.03 3.26 -9.56
CA ILE A 14 0.10 1.81 -9.29
C ILE A 14 0.68 1.09 -10.51
N LYS A 15 0.15 1.36 -11.70
CA LYS A 15 0.63 0.75 -12.97
C LYS A 15 2.07 1.09 -13.30
N ALA A 16 2.50 2.30 -12.95
CA ALA A 16 3.88 2.75 -13.13
C ALA A 16 4.82 2.23 -12.04
N ASN A 17 4.34 1.34 -11.15
CA ASN A 17 5.11 0.71 -10.09
C ASN A 17 5.72 1.71 -9.11
N TYR A 18 5.01 2.82 -8.82
CA TYR A 18 5.40 3.69 -7.73
C TYR A 18 5.13 2.98 -6.40
N PRO A 19 6.18 2.66 -5.61
CA PRO A 19 6.02 1.79 -4.45
C PRO A 19 5.37 2.51 -3.28
N LEU A 20 5.47 3.83 -3.17
CA LEU A 20 4.96 4.61 -2.03
C LEU A 20 3.97 5.68 -2.49
N ILE A 21 2.77 5.69 -1.91
CA ILE A 21 1.74 6.70 -2.16
C ILE A 21 1.33 7.33 -0.83
N TYR A 22 1.74 8.58 -0.61
CA TYR A 22 1.27 9.35 0.56
C TYR A 22 -0.15 9.88 0.32
N THR A 23 -1.10 9.56 1.21
CA THR A 23 -2.49 10.03 1.10
C THR A 23 -2.97 10.71 2.38
N VAL A 24 -3.67 11.83 2.23
CA VAL A 24 -4.41 12.49 3.32
C VAL A 24 -5.84 12.69 2.84
N THR A 25 -6.79 12.03 3.49
CA THR A 25 -8.20 12.01 3.05
C THR A 25 -9.15 11.94 4.24
N SER A 26 -10.26 12.66 4.16
CA SER A 26 -11.37 12.55 5.12
C SER A 26 -12.21 11.29 4.89
N GLU A 27 -12.09 10.65 3.72
CA GLU A 27 -12.79 9.41 3.36
C GLU A 27 -11.84 8.20 3.44
N TYR A 28 -11.12 8.04 4.57
CA TYR A 28 -10.08 7.01 4.75
C TYR A 28 -10.54 5.62 4.32
N ASN A 29 -11.60 5.10 4.96
CA ASN A 29 -12.09 3.74 4.69
C ASN A 29 -12.45 3.51 3.22
N ARG A 30 -13.12 4.48 2.59
CA ARG A 30 -13.55 4.38 1.19
C ARG A 30 -12.36 4.43 0.23
N THR A 31 -11.41 5.32 0.52
CA THR A 31 -10.19 5.47 -0.27
C THR A 31 -9.36 4.20 -0.18
N MET A 32 -9.10 3.69 1.03
CA MET A 32 -8.36 2.44 1.25
C MET A 32 -9.03 1.25 0.59
N LEU A 33 -10.36 1.13 0.66
CA LEU A 33 -11.10 0.06 -0.03
C LEU A 33 -10.86 0.08 -1.55
N TYR A 34 -10.92 1.26 -2.17
CA TYR A 34 -10.77 1.39 -3.61
C TYR A 34 -9.33 1.11 -4.07
N ILE A 35 -8.35 1.68 -3.37
CA ILE A 35 -6.94 1.49 -3.71
C ILE A 35 -6.54 0.03 -3.50
N ARG A 36 -6.97 -0.60 -2.40
CA ARG A 36 -6.72 -2.02 -2.11
C ARG A 36 -7.29 -2.95 -3.19
N ASP A 37 -8.54 -2.72 -3.59
CA ASP A 37 -9.16 -3.51 -4.67
C ASP A 37 -8.38 -3.36 -5.98
N MET A 38 -7.91 -2.15 -6.28
CA MET A 38 -7.07 -1.89 -7.44
C MET A 38 -5.70 -2.58 -7.36
N ALA A 39 -5.02 -2.50 -6.22
CA ALA A 39 -3.74 -3.15 -5.99
C ALA A 39 -3.85 -4.68 -6.20
N PHE A 40 -4.81 -5.31 -5.53
CA PHE A 40 -5.05 -6.76 -5.66
C PHE A 40 -5.38 -7.20 -7.09
N LYS A 41 -6.18 -6.41 -7.83
CA LYS A 41 -6.48 -6.69 -9.24
C LYS A 41 -5.26 -6.65 -10.15
N ASN A 42 -4.23 -5.88 -9.78
CA ASN A 42 -2.99 -5.75 -10.54
C ASN A 42 -1.87 -6.66 -9.99
N GLY A 43 -2.17 -7.54 -9.03
CA GLY A 43 -1.20 -8.47 -8.44
C GLY A 43 -0.20 -7.80 -7.49
N TYR A 44 -0.55 -6.65 -6.91
CA TYR A 44 0.28 -5.99 -5.91
C TYR A 44 -0.02 -6.52 -4.51
N THR A 45 1.04 -6.78 -3.75
CA THR A 45 1.00 -6.87 -2.29
C THR A 45 0.72 -5.49 -1.73
N PHE A 46 -0.31 -5.37 -0.88
CA PHE A 46 -0.80 -4.09 -0.40
C PHE A 46 -0.42 -3.88 1.06
N TYR A 47 0.34 -2.83 1.34
CA TYR A 47 0.74 -2.43 2.68
C TYR A 47 0.13 -1.08 3.03
N VAL A 48 -0.29 -0.92 4.29
CA VAL A 48 -0.81 0.35 4.82
C VAL A 48 -0.06 0.67 6.09
N TRP A 49 0.43 1.90 6.20
CA TRP A 49 0.96 2.42 7.43
C TRP A 49 0.09 3.56 7.97
N ASP A 50 -0.28 3.47 9.24
CA ASP A 50 -0.83 4.60 9.97
C ASP A 50 -0.25 4.63 11.40
N CYS A 51 -0.33 5.79 12.05
CA CYS A 51 0.26 5.99 13.38
C CYS A 51 -0.45 5.25 14.52
N VAL A 52 -1.56 4.55 14.23
CA VAL A 52 -2.36 3.79 15.21
C VAL A 52 -2.10 2.30 15.07
N ASN A 53 -2.07 1.80 13.83
CA ASN A 53 -1.98 0.38 13.52
C ASN A 53 -0.59 -0.06 13.05
N ASN A 54 0.36 0.86 12.88
CA ASN A 54 1.68 0.60 12.30
C ASN A 54 1.58 0.06 10.86
N LEU A 55 2.67 -0.51 10.34
CA LEU A 55 2.69 -1.09 9.01
C LEU A 55 1.97 -2.44 9.00
N ASN A 56 0.93 -2.58 8.20
CA ASN A 56 0.21 -3.83 8.02
C ASN A 56 0.24 -4.26 6.56
N LYS A 57 0.53 -5.53 6.33
CA LYS A 57 0.33 -6.21 5.06
C LYS A 57 -1.12 -6.69 4.99
N HIS A 58 -1.81 -6.36 3.91
CA HIS A 58 -3.14 -6.86 3.62
C HIS A 58 -3.03 -7.94 2.54
N GLU A 59 -3.40 -9.16 2.88
CA GLU A 59 -3.44 -10.28 1.93
C GLU A 59 -4.89 -10.69 1.64
N ARG A 60 -5.14 -11.12 0.40
CA ARG A 60 -6.45 -11.59 -0.02
C ARG A 60 -6.48 -13.11 -0.03
N ASN A 61 -7.16 -13.71 0.95
CA ASN A 61 -7.42 -15.14 0.99
C ASN A 61 -8.89 -15.43 0.63
N ALA A 62 -9.10 -15.95 -0.58
CA ALA A 62 -10.40 -16.33 -1.17
C ALA A 62 -11.49 -15.22 -1.15
N LYS A 63 -12.08 -14.95 0.02
CA LYS A 63 -13.13 -13.94 0.26
C LYS A 63 -12.85 -13.00 1.43
N GLU A 64 -11.80 -13.25 2.21
CA GLU A 64 -11.45 -12.48 3.39
C GLU A 64 -10.12 -11.74 3.18
N ILE A 65 -9.89 -10.74 4.02
CA ILE A 65 -8.67 -9.96 4.01
C ILE A 65 -7.98 -10.21 5.32
N ASP A 66 -6.80 -10.81 5.22
CA ASP A 66 -5.93 -11.06 6.35
C ASP A 66 -5.03 -9.85 6.56
N TYR A 67 -4.86 -9.48 7.82
CA TYR A 67 -4.04 -8.37 8.25
C TYR A 67 -2.85 -8.95 9.00
N GLN A 68 -1.65 -8.72 8.47
CA GLN A 68 -0.41 -9.12 9.10
C GLN A 68 0.40 -7.87 9.45
N GLU A 69 0.51 -7.59 10.75
CA GLU A 69 1.37 -6.51 11.23
C GLU A 69 2.83 -6.84 10.94
N ILE A 70 3.56 -5.87 10.39
CA ILE A 70 4.99 -5.96 10.18
C ILE A 70 5.68 -5.47 11.46
N PRO A 71 6.45 -6.33 12.14
CA PRO A 71 7.10 -5.96 13.39
C PRO A 71 8.10 -4.81 13.18
N ASP A 72 8.40 -4.12 14.28
CA ASP A 72 9.38 -3.03 14.32
C ASP A 72 9.09 -1.84 13.40
N CYS A 73 7.83 -1.66 12.95
CA CYS A 73 7.39 -0.52 12.13
C CYS A 73 6.48 0.46 12.91
N GLY A 74 6.75 0.61 14.21
CA GLY A 74 5.93 1.37 15.16
C GLY A 74 5.92 2.89 14.95
N ASP A 75 6.90 3.41 14.21
CA ASP A 75 6.98 4.82 13.85
C ASP A 75 7.24 4.99 12.34
N TYR A 76 7.10 6.24 11.87
CA TYR A 76 7.24 6.54 10.45
C TYR A 76 8.67 6.34 9.95
N VAL A 77 9.68 6.48 10.82
CA VAL A 77 11.09 6.32 10.44
C VAL A 77 11.38 4.85 10.18
N ALA A 78 10.92 3.98 11.07
CA ALA A 78 11.06 2.55 10.96
C ALA A 78 10.29 2.01 9.75
N ALA A 79 9.08 2.51 9.50
CA ALA A 79 8.31 2.17 8.30
C ALA A 79 9.03 2.61 7.00
N LEU A 80 9.55 3.84 6.94
CA LEU A 80 10.30 4.30 5.77
C LEU A 80 11.60 3.50 5.55
N ASN A 81 12.30 3.14 6.63
CA ASN A 81 13.48 2.27 6.55
C ASN A 81 13.13 0.86 6.06
N HIS A 82 11.98 0.32 6.45
CA HIS A 82 11.49 -0.97 5.94
C HIS A 82 11.20 -0.89 4.44
N ILE A 83 10.50 0.16 3.99
CA ILE A 83 10.18 0.40 2.59
C ILE A 83 11.46 0.58 1.76
N ALA A 84 12.43 1.34 2.26
CA ALA A 84 13.71 1.55 1.58
C ALA A 84 14.44 0.21 1.36
N LYS A 85 14.52 -0.63 2.40
CA LYS A 85 15.13 -1.97 2.29
C LYS A 85 14.38 -2.87 1.29
N SER A 86 13.05 -2.89 1.35
CA SER A 86 12.23 -3.65 0.38
C SER A 86 12.47 -3.21 -1.07
N ILE A 87 12.67 -1.90 -1.31
CA ILE A 87 13.00 -1.39 -2.65
C ILE A 87 14.41 -1.79 -3.08
N GLU A 88 15.38 -1.79 -2.16
CA GLU A 88 16.76 -2.22 -2.44
C GLU A 88 16.83 -3.74 -2.74
N ASP A 89 16.06 -4.55 -2.01
CA ASP A 89 16.03 -6.01 -2.16
C ASP A 89 15.25 -6.49 -3.42
N LYS A 90 14.46 -5.61 -4.05
CA LYS A 90 13.68 -5.91 -5.27
C LYS A 90 14.52 -6.19 -6.51
N ASP A 91 15.82 -5.88 -6.52
CA ASP A 91 16.72 -6.31 -7.61
C ASP A 91 16.85 -7.85 -7.68
N THR A 92 16.33 -8.58 -6.68
CA THR A 92 16.36 -10.05 -6.62
C THR A 92 15.00 -10.76 -6.71
N GLN A 93 13.85 -10.06 -6.66
CA GLN A 93 12.51 -10.67 -6.64
C GLN A 93 11.48 -9.89 -7.48
N ASP A 94 10.69 -10.61 -8.29
CA ASP A 94 9.60 -10.08 -9.15
C ASP A 94 8.34 -9.62 -8.36
N GLU A 95 8.44 -9.43 -7.04
CA GLU A 95 7.30 -9.10 -6.19
C GLU A 95 6.89 -7.64 -6.34
N LYS A 96 5.63 -7.43 -6.75
CA LYS A 96 5.02 -6.11 -6.88
C LYS A 96 4.41 -5.71 -5.56
N GLU A 97 4.92 -4.64 -4.96
CA GLU A 97 4.40 -4.14 -3.68
C GLU A 97 4.03 -2.68 -3.77
N ILE A 98 3.04 -2.30 -2.99
CA ILE A 98 2.63 -0.91 -2.81
C ILE A 98 2.40 -0.61 -1.34
N PHE A 99 2.87 0.56 -0.94
CA PHE A 99 2.80 1.13 0.39
C PHE A 99 1.94 2.39 0.34
N ILE A 100 0.95 2.47 1.23
CA ILE A 100 0.03 3.60 1.41
C ILE A 100 0.24 4.21 2.79
#